data_AF-A0A938EXZ6-F1
#
_entry.id   AF-A0A938EXZ6-F1
#
_cell.length_a   1.000
_cell.length_b   1.000
_cell.length_c   1.000
_cell.angle_alpha   90.00
_cell.angle_beta   90.00
_cell.angle_gamma   90.00
#
_symmetry.space_group_name_H-M   'P 1'
#
loop_
_entity.id
_entity.type
_entity.pdbx_description
1 polymer ?
#
loop_
_entity_poly.entity_id
_entity_poly.type
_entity_poly.pdbx_seq_one_letter_code
_entity_poly.pdbx_strand_id
1 'polypeptide(L)'
;MTDLKHAFNYLCSIRDSIAASDKFFLFLDYDGTLAHITSKPEDAKPLPRLIRLFEKFNSKKTVINIVSGRDINNLCTLLNSTDISGINLIGSHGSDIIFASSGGQIKQTGNFTSKESEAIRYLKDKVALYSSEIKNSR
;
A
#
# COMPACT_ATOMS: atom_id res chain seq x y z
N MET A 1 27.96 8.14 7.05
CA MET A 1 26.65 8.05 6.36
C MET A 1 26.33 6.56 6.29
N THR A 2 25.39 6.08 7.11
CA THR A 2 25.08 4.64 7.14
C THR A 2 24.45 4.21 5.82
N ASP A 3 25.11 3.28 5.15
CA ASP A 3 24.64 2.64 3.92
C ASP A 3 23.19 2.15 4.13
N LEU A 4 22.24 2.74 3.40
CA LEU A 4 20.86 2.33 3.47
C LEU A 4 20.81 0.91 2.89
N LYS A 5 20.42 -0.07 3.69
CA LYS A 5 20.19 -1.44 3.23
C LYS A 5 19.14 -1.39 2.11
N HIS A 6 19.59 -1.43 0.85
CA HIS A 6 18.72 -1.37 -0.31
C HIS A 6 17.86 -2.64 -0.38
N ALA A 7 16.56 -2.49 -0.63
CA ALA A 7 15.64 -3.63 -0.78
C ALA A 7 16.12 -4.64 -1.82
N PHE A 8 16.87 -4.18 -2.83
CA PHE A 8 17.51 -5.02 -3.85
C PHE A 8 18.41 -6.12 -3.28
N ASN A 9 19.07 -5.86 -2.14
CA ASN A 9 19.95 -6.84 -1.50
C ASN A 9 19.17 -8.00 -0.85
N TYR A 10 17.85 -7.88 -0.72
CA TYR A 10 16.99 -8.83 -0.03
C TYR A 10 15.94 -9.47 -0.94
N LEU A 11 16.01 -9.27 -2.27
CA LEU A 11 14.98 -9.74 -3.19
C LEU A 11 14.72 -11.24 -3.11
N CYS A 12 15.76 -12.07 -2.99
CA CYS A 12 15.60 -13.52 -2.84
C CYS A 12 14.82 -13.86 -1.56
N SER A 13 15.21 -13.27 -0.42
CA SER A 13 14.54 -13.50 0.86
C SER A 13 13.09 -13.00 0.86
N ILE A 14 12.84 -11.84 0.26
CA ILE A 14 11.48 -11.29 0.07
C ILE A 14 10.64 -12.25 -0.78
N ARG A 15 11.18 -12.72 -1.92
CA ARG A 15 10.50 -13.68 -2.79
C ARG A 15 10.15 -14.96 -2.05
N ASP A 16 11.11 -15.52 -1.32
CA ASP A 16 10.93 -16.79 -0.60
C ASP A 16 9.89 -16.63 0.52
N SER A 17 9.89 -15.48 1.21
CA SER A 17 8.88 -15.13 2.23
C SER A 17 7.47 -14.99 1.64
N ILE A 18 7.35 -14.35 0.46
CA ILE A 18 6.08 -14.25 -0.27
C ILE A 18 5.60 -15.63 -0.73
N ALA A 19 6.51 -16.49 -1.19
CA ALA A 19 6.19 -17.84 -1.64
C ALA A 19 5.63 -18.69 -0.48
N ALA A 20 6.28 -18.63 0.69
CA ALA A 20 5.92 -19.39 1.89
C ALA A 20 4.66 -18.88 2.62
N SER A 21 4.26 -17.62 2.40
CA SER A 21 3.08 -17.05 3.05
C SER A 21 1.79 -17.50 2.37
N ASP A 22 0.75 -17.82 3.13
CA ASP A 22 -0.59 -18.12 2.58
C ASP A 22 -1.27 -16.89 2.00
N LYS A 23 -1.00 -15.73 2.61
CA LYS A 23 -1.53 -14.43 2.19
C LYS A 23 -0.51 -13.34 2.47
N PHE A 24 -0.37 -12.38 1.56
CA PHE A 24 0.50 -11.22 1.78
C PHE A 24 -0.20 -9.92 1.38
N PHE A 25 0.17 -8.86 2.07
CA PHE A 25 -0.35 -7.52 1.87
C PHE A 25 0.71 -6.67 1.19
N LEU A 26 0.34 -6.06 0.08
CA LEU A 26 1.18 -5.12 -0.66
C LEU A 26 0.66 -3.72 -0.42
N PHE A 27 1.53 -2.84 0.06
CA PHE A 27 1.25 -1.42 0.29
C PHE A 27 2.11 -0.62 -0.68
N LEU A 28 1.47 0.13 -1.57
CA LEU A 28 2.13 0.87 -2.63
C LEU A 28 1.84 2.36 -2.44
N ASP A 29 2.91 3.15 -2.33
CA ASP A 29 2.78 4.60 -2.46
C ASP A 29 2.29 4.97 -3.87
N TYR A 30 1.68 6.15 -4.05
CA TYR A 30 1.14 6.58 -5.35
C TYR A 30 2.11 7.50 -6.11
N ASP A 31 2.36 8.71 -5.60
CA ASP A 31 3.11 9.74 -6.31
C ASP A 31 4.60 9.42 -6.37
N GLY A 32 5.18 9.38 -7.57
CA GLY A 32 6.57 8.98 -7.76
C GLY A 32 6.81 7.46 -7.71
N THR A 33 5.76 6.66 -7.47
CA THR A 33 5.82 5.19 -7.46
C THR A 33 4.93 4.58 -8.55
N LEU A 34 3.61 4.83 -8.48
CA LEU A 34 2.61 4.32 -9.43
C LEU A 34 2.28 5.34 -10.52
N ALA A 35 2.54 6.62 -10.26
CA ALA A 35 2.44 7.73 -11.18
C ALA A 35 3.77 8.50 -11.22
N HIS A 36 4.09 9.12 -12.36
CA HIS A 36 5.24 10.03 -12.43
C HIS A 36 4.98 11.29 -11.61
N ILE A 37 6.04 11.87 -11.04
CA ILE A 37 5.97 13.20 -10.43
C ILE A 37 5.77 14.21 -11.56
N THR A 38 4.66 14.95 -11.51
CA THR A 38 4.28 15.97 -12.50
C THR A 38 4.27 17.36 -11.86
N SER A 39 4.40 18.40 -12.68
CA SER A 39 4.31 19.80 -12.22
C SER A 39 2.90 20.19 -11.78
N LYS A 40 1.88 19.54 -12.34
CA LYS A 40 0.47 19.69 -11.98
C LYS A 40 -0.05 18.41 -11.33
N PRO A 41 -0.50 18.45 -10.06
CA PRO A 41 -0.96 17.26 -9.35
C PRO A 41 -2.08 16.48 -10.04
N GLU A 42 -2.94 17.15 -10.81
CA GLU A 42 -4.04 16.57 -11.58
C GLU A 42 -3.58 15.75 -12.80
N ASP A 43 -2.34 15.95 -13.25
CA ASP A 43 -1.77 15.22 -14.39
C ASP A 43 -1.03 13.94 -13.98
N ALA A 44 -0.95 13.65 -12.67
CA ALA A 44 -0.28 12.47 -12.11
C ALA A 44 -1.09 11.19 -12.33
N LYS A 45 -1.30 10.82 -13.59
CA LYS A 45 -2.04 9.61 -13.98
C LYS A 45 -1.20 8.35 -13.73
N PRO A 46 -1.84 7.21 -13.39
CA PRO A 46 -1.14 5.97 -13.17
C PRO A 46 -0.45 5.47 -14.45
N LEU A 47 0.68 4.79 -14.28
CA LEU A 47 1.40 4.18 -15.40
C LEU A 47 0.53 3.10 -16.08
N PRO A 48 0.30 3.15 -17.41
CA PRO A 48 -0.60 2.19 -18.08
C PRO A 48 -0.22 0.71 -17.88
N ARG A 49 1.07 0.43 -17.71
CA ARG A 49 1.58 -0.93 -17.51
C ARG A 49 1.26 -1.50 -16.12
N LEU A 50 0.96 -0.64 -15.15
CA LEU A 50 0.70 -1.02 -13.78
C LEU A 50 -0.61 -1.79 -13.63
N ILE A 51 -1.64 -1.40 -14.39
CA ILE A 51 -2.95 -2.06 -14.41
C ILE A 51 -2.80 -3.54 -14.79
N ARG A 52 -2.08 -3.78 -15.89
CA ARG A 52 -1.76 -5.13 -16.39
C ARG A 52 -0.89 -5.94 -15.43
N LEU A 53 -0.20 -5.28 -14.50
CA LEU A 53 0.58 -5.96 -13.47
C LEU A 53 -0.33 -6.41 -12.34
N PHE A 54 -1.30 -5.59 -11.93
CA PHE A 54 -2.28 -5.94 -10.89
C PHE A 54 -3.15 -7.14 -11.29
N GLU A 55 -3.54 -7.23 -12.55
CA GLU A 55 -4.25 -8.40 -13.11
C GLU A 55 -3.50 -9.73 -12.95
N LYS A 56 -2.17 -9.69 -12.79
CA LYS A 56 -1.35 -10.90 -12.64
C LYS A 56 -1.26 -11.38 -11.20
N PHE A 57 -1.67 -10.58 -10.23
CA PHE A 57 -1.66 -11.01 -8.83
C PHE A 57 -2.82 -11.97 -8.56
N ASN A 58 -2.54 -13.02 -7.80
CA ASN A 58 -3.58 -13.93 -7.34
C ASN A 58 -4.37 -13.25 -6.22
N SER A 59 -5.60 -12.83 -6.50
CA SER A 59 -6.48 -12.13 -5.55
C SER A 59 -6.80 -12.92 -4.28
N LYS A 60 -6.63 -14.25 -4.29
CA LYS A 60 -6.78 -15.08 -3.07
C LYS A 60 -5.56 -14.98 -2.15
N LYS A 61 -4.37 -14.80 -2.72
CA LYS A 61 -3.08 -14.76 -2.02
C LYS A 61 -2.60 -13.33 -1.74
N THR A 62 -3.03 -12.35 -2.53
CA THR A 62 -2.52 -10.98 -2.48
C THR A 62 -3.63 -10.00 -2.17
N VAL A 63 -3.39 -9.12 -1.20
CA VAL A 63 -4.21 -7.93 -0.95
C VAL A 63 -3.40 -6.70 -1.36
N ILE A 64 -3.90 -5.96 -2.35
CA ILE A 64 -3.24 -4.75 -2.86
C ILE A 64 -3.88 -3.53 -2.22
N ASN A 65 -3.03 -2.62 -1.73
CA ASN A 65 -3.43 -1.39 -1.08
C ASN A 65 -2.62 -0.24 -1.71
N ILE A 66 -3.31 0.73 -2.31
CA ILE A 66 -2.69 1.98 -2.76
C ILE A 66 -2.80 2.97 -1.60
N VAL A 67 -1.68 3.45 -1.11
CA VAL A 67 -1.56 4.42 -0.02
C VAL A 67 -1.09 5.74 -0.59
N SER A 68 -1.85 6.80 -0.38
CA SER A 68 -1.50 8.13 -0.89
C SER A 68 -1.74 9.20 0.16
N GLY A 69 -0.93 10.26 0.10
CA GLY A 69 -1.21 11.51 0.80
C GLY A 69 -2.38 12.30 0.21
N ARG A 70 -2.79 11.99 -1.03
CA ARG A 70 -3.89 12.68 -1.73
C ARG A 70 -5.23 12.44 -1.04
N ASP A 71 -6.10 13.44 -1.10
CA ASP A 71 -7.53 13.25 -0.79
C ASP A 71 -8.09 12.04 -1.54
N ILE A 72 -8.93 11.25 -0.88
CA ILE A 72 -9.43 9.98 -1.43
C ILE A 72 -10.24 10.19 -2.72
N ASN A 73 -11.00 11.28 -2.84
CA ASN A 73 -11.77 11.56 -4.06
C ASN A 73 -10.86 12.01 -5.20
N ASN A 74 -9.80 12.79 -4.88
CA ASN A 74 -8.77 13.13 -5.85
C ASN A 74 -8.07 11.87 -6.38
N LEU A 75 -7.69 10.94 -5.49
CA LEU A 75 -7.08 9.67 -5.86
C LEU A 75 -8.03 8.83 -6.76
N CYS A 76 -9.30 8.71 -6.39
CA CYS A 76 -10.31 8.04 -7.22
C CYS A 76 -10.45 8.67 -8.61
N THR A 77 -10.38 10.00 -8.69
CA THR A 77 -10.47 10.73 -9.96
C THR A 77 -9.29 10.38 -10.88
N LEU A 78 -8.07 10.31 -10.34
CA LEU A 78 -6.88 9.93 -11.13
C LEU A 78 -6.92 8.47 -11.61
N LEU A 79 -7.54 7.60 -10.81
CA LEU A 79 -7.69 6.17 -11.09
C LEU A 79 -8.95 5.84 -11.91
N ASN A 80 -9.78 6.82 -12.28
CA ASN A 80 -11.09 6.58 -12.90
C ASN A 80 -11.03 5.83 -14.25
N SER A 81 -9.89 5.89 -14.93
CA SER A 81 -9.62 5.24 -16.21
C SER A 81 -8.91 3.90 -16.05
N THR A 82 -8.73 3.46 -14.80
CA THR A 82 -8.05 2.22 -14.42
C THR A 82 -9.05 1.27 -13.78
N ASP A 83 -9.04 0.01 -14.19
CA ASP A 83 -9.73 -1.04 -13.44
C ASP A 83 -8.98 -1.28 -12.13
N ILE A 84 -9.58 -0.79 -11.05
CA ILE A 84 -9.10 -0.96 -9.67
C ILE A 84 -9.95 -1.96 -8.89
N SER A 85 -10.70 -2.83 -9.58
CA SER A 85 -11.46 -3.89 -8.92
C SER A 85 -10.53 -4.76 -8.07
N GLY A 86 -10.91 -4.95 -6.81
CA GLY A 86 -10.10 -5.73 -5.86
C GLY A 86 -8.94 -4.98 -5.19
N ILE A 87 -8.75 -3.68 -5.45
CA ILE A 87 -7.69 -2.86 -4.84
C ILE A 87 -8.27 -1.95 -3.75
N ASN A 88 -7.67 -1.96 -2.57
CA ASN A 88 -8.02 -1.01 -1.51
C ASN A 88 -7.34 0.34 -1.77
N LEU A 89 -8.07 1.43 -1.54
CA LEU A 89 -7.52 2.78 -1.64
C LEU A 89 -7.45 3.41 -0.26
N ILE A 90 -6.31 4.01 0.05
CA ILE A 90 -6.07 4.74 1.28
C ILE A 90 -5.60 6.15 0.88
N GLY A 91 -6.39 7.15 1.28
CA GLY A 91 -6.15 8.56 0.99
C GLY A 91 -5.96 9.38 2.26
N SER A 92 -5.75 10.68 2.08
CA SER A 92 -5.66 11.68 3.15
C SER A 92 -4.65 11.30 4.23
N HIS A 93 -3.46 10.85 3.80
CA HIS A 93 -2.38 10.36 4.67
C HIS A 93 -2.78 9.19 5.58
N GLY A 94 -3.72 8.35 5.14
CA GLY A 94 -4.26 7.25 5.92
C GLY A 94 -5.59 7.54 6.59
N SER A 95 -6.13 8.76 6.44
CA SER A 95 -7.36 9.17 7.12
C SER A 95 -8.63 8.59 6.51
N ASP A 96 -8.58 8.23 5.23
CA ASP A 96 -9.72 7.71 4.46
C ASP A 96 -9.36 6.38 3.82
N ILE A 97 -10.26 5.40 3.89
CA ILE A 97 -10.07 4.06 3.33
C ILE A 97 -11.29 3.63 2.53
N ILE A 98 -11.08 3.18 1.29
CA ILE A 98 -12.07 2.44 0.51
C ILE A 98 -11.61 0.99 0.43
N PHE A 99 -12.39 0.08 1.00
CA PHE A 99 -12.13 -1.35 0.83
C PHE A 99 -12.76 -1.84 -0.47
N ALA A 100 -12.01 -2.60 -1.26
CA ALA A 100 -12.54 -3.19 -2.49
C ALA A 100 -13.74 -4.10 -2.21
N SER A 101 -13.76 -4.77 -1.06
CA SER A 101 -14.85 -5.64 -0.62
C SER A 101 -16.11 -4.90 -0.16
N SER A 102 -16.04 -3.58 0.10
CA SER A 102 -17.19 -2.80 0.61
C SER A 102 -17.96 -2.07 -0.49
N GLY A 103 -17.74 -2.39 -1.77
CA GLY A 103 -18.46 -1.78 -2.88
C GLY A 103 -18.21 -0.28 -3.03
N GLY A 104 -17.01 0.19 -2.63
CA GLY A 104 -16.61 1.59 -2.82
C GLY A 104 -16.97 2.55 -1.68
N GLN A 105 -17.53 2.06 -0.56
CA GLN A 105 -17.81 2.92 0.60
C GLN A 105 -16.51 3.44 1.25
N ILE A 106 -16.43 4.76 1.45
CA ILE A 106 -15.35 5.41 2.19
C ILE A 106 -15.57 5.21 3.69
N LYS A 107 -14.56 4.70 4.38
CA LYS A 107 -14.46 4.64 5.83
C LYS A 107 -13.37 5.58 6.31
N GLN A 108 -13.74 6.51 7.19
CA GLN A 108 -12.77 7.40 7.85
C GLN A 108 -12.09 6.68 9.02
N THR A 109 -10.77 6.76 9.07
CA THR A 109 -9.98 6.31 10.21
C THR A 109 -10.14 7.31 11.35
N GLY A 110 -10.52 6.83 12.52
CA GLY A 110 -10.93 7.67 13.66
C GLY A 110 -12.16 7.11 14.37
N ASN A 111 -13.02 6.40 13.64
CA ASN A 111 -14.11 5.58 14.18
C ASN A 111 -13.75 4.09 14.17
N PHE A 112 -12.53 3.76 14.59
CA PHE A 112 -12.12 2.37 14.70
C PHE A 112 -12.85 1.69 15.84
N THR A 113 -13.27 0.46 15.61
CA THR A 113 -13.67 -0.42 16.71
C THR A 113 -12.47 -0.67 17.64
N SER A 114 -12.74 -1.09 18.87
CA SER A 114 -11.69 -1.44 19.84
C SER A 114 -10.72 -2.50 19.30
N LYS A 115 -11.23 -3.51 18.58
CA LYS A 115 -10.42 -4.57 17.95
C LYS A 115 -9.50 -4.05 16.85
N GLU A 116 -9.97 -3.14 16.00
CA GLU A 116 -9.16 -2.58 14.91
C GLU A 116 -8.01 -1.71 15.45
N SER A 117 -8.28 -0.94 16.51
CA SER A 117 -7.26 -0.12 17.18
C SER A 117 -6.15 -0.97 17.81
N GLU A 118 -6.51 -2.10 18.42
CA GLU A 118 -5.56 -3.06 19.01
C GLU A 118 -4.67 -3.72 17.95
N ALA A 119 -5.26 -4.15 16.83
CA ALA A 119 -4.52 -4.72 15.71
C ALA A 119 -3.54 -3.70 15.09
N ILE A 120 -3.96 -2.44 14.91
CA ILE A 120 -3.08 -1.36 14.44
C ILE A 120 -1.92 -1.14 15.39
N ARG A 121 -2.18 -1.12 16.71
CA ARG A 121 -1.12 -0.97 17.72
C ARG A 121 -0.12 -2.12 17.66
N TYR A 122 -0.61 -3.36 17.59
CA TYR A 122 0.22 -4.55 17.45
C TYR A 122 1.14 -4.47 16.21
N LEU A 123 0.59 -4.07 15.07
CA LEU A 123 1.37 -3.93 13.84
C LEU A 123 2.42 -2.82 13.95
N LYS A 124 2.07 -1.66 14.54
CA LYS A 124 3.02 -0.57 14.80
C LYS A 124 4.18 -1.04 15.69
N ASP A 125 3.88 -1.77 16.76
CA ASP A 125 4.89 -2.30 17.68
C ASP A 125 5.80 -3.31 17.00
N LYS A 126 5.25 -4.22 16.17
CA LYS A 126 6.04 -5.17 15.40
C LYS A 126 6.92 -4.51 14.35
N VAL A 127 6.40 -3.53 13.59
CA VAL A 127 7.20 -2.80 12.59
C VAL A 127 8.32 -2.01 13.25
N ALA A 128 8.07 -1.38 14.41
CA ALA A 128 9.08 -0.69 15.18
C ALA A 128 10.17 -1.65 15.70
N LEU A 129 9.77 -2.84 16.17
CA LEU A 129 10.68 -3.89 16.60
C LEU A 129 11.58 -4.40 15.45
N TYR A 130 11.01 -4.70 14.29
CA TYR A 130 11.82 -5.09 13.12
C TYR A 130 12.77 -3.97 12.68
N SER A 131 12.32 -2.72 12.77
CA SER A 131 13.17 -1.56 12.45
C SER A 131 14.32 -1.36 13.43
N SER A 132 14.16 -1.74 14.70
CA SER A 132 15.22 -1.69 15.71
C SER A 132 16.16 -2.90 15.63
N GLU A 133 15.66 -4.10 15.35
CA GLU A 133 16.47 -5.29 15.10
C GLU A 133 17.39 -5.13 13.88
N ILE A 134 16.91 -4.47 12.81
CA ILE A 134 17.74 -4.12 11.64
C ILE A 134 18.86 -3.12 12.00
N LYS A 135 18.63 -2.27 13.01
CA LYS A 135 19.62 -1.30 13.52
C LYS A 135 20.62 -1.94 14.49
N ASN A 136 20.19 -2.91 15.30
CA ASN A 136 20.99 -3.55 16.35
C ASN A 136 21.76 -4.81 15.88
N SER A 137 21.48 -5.31 14.68
CA SER A 137 22.29 -6.33 13.99
C SER A 137 23.52 -5.73 13.28
N ARG A 138 24.06 -4.63 13.82
CA ARG A 138 25.27 -3.93 13.38
C ARG A 138 26.32 -3.97 14.47
#